data_AF-W4VJA9-F1
#
_entry.id   AF-W4VJA9-F1
#
_cell.length_a   1.000
_cell.length_b   1.000
_cell.length_c   1.000
_cell.angle_alpha   90.00
_cell.angle_beta   90.00
_cell.angle_gamma   90.00
#
_symmetry.space_group_name_H-M   'P 1'
#
loop_
_entity.id
_entity.type
_entity.pdbx_description
1 polymer ?
#
loop_
_entity_poly.entity_id
_entity_poly.type
_entity_poly.pdbx_seq_one_letter_code
_entity_poly.pdbx_strand_id
1 'polypeptide(L)'
;MKMKITFFALFFLLLLVACSQNATNQQETEEPVKEAEETAETEEESDEKSMEEETTPTLTDDEAVKTLNEYRDTFMRMVENTEDDGSLRDYATKEEVKTELQMIMSEQLAESYVSHYFEEDNGKLYIVPTEAPVWFEEEQEFMFEEVSETEYEVSQEQSDELIGIVRMNYMLTLDGEGWIVSEIRSEEIASENNNREEQNQNSSENDSNTNGEITAAKAEAIVREQQNIGDNSPFKVVMDHKNEDGNFVVHVYEVVKNGDTGHTATMVGMLLIKKMVQWKK
;
A
#
# COMPACT_ATOMS: atom_id res chain seq x y z
N MET A 1 -40.32 22.15 -33.79
CA MET A 1 -40.61 21.10 -34.80
C MET A 1 -39.47 20.09 -34.72
N LYS A 2 -39.62 18.79 -34.51
CA LYS A 2 -40.75 17.88 -34.26
C LYS A 2 -40.25 16.80 -33.29
N MET A 3 -41.10 16.50 -32.32
CA MET A 3 -41.04 15.41 -31.36
C MET A 3 -41.18 14.05 -32.06
N LYS A 4 -40.54 13.00 -31.54
CA LYS A 4 -41.04 11.62 -31.66
C LYS A 4 -40.82 10.86 -30.35
N ILE A 5 -41.96 10.52 -29.74
CA ILE A 5 -42.15 9.62 -28.60
C ILE A 5 -42.77 8.34 -29.16
N THR A 6 -42.30 7.19 -28.68
CA THR A 6 -42.96 5.86 -28.69
C THR A 6 -42.13 5.02 -27.70
N PHE A 7 -42.52 4.71 -26.46
CA PHE A 7 -43.73 4.05 -25.91
C PHE A 7 -44.04 2.71 -26.58
N PHE A 8 -43.52 1.61 -26.00
CA PHE A 8 -44.10 0.28 -26.13
C PHE A 8 -44.24 -0.30 -24.72
N ALA A 9 -45.48 -0.52 -24.33
CA ALA A 9 -45.90 -0.98 -23.03
C ALA A 9 -46.29 -2.46 -23.12
N LEU A 10 -45.99 -3.18 -22.02
CA LEU A 10 -46.86 -4.17 -21.37
C LEU A 10 -47.17 -5.50 -22.09
N PHE A 11 -46.95 -6.58 -21.32
CA PHE A 11 -47.96 -7.63 -20.99
C PHE A 11 -47.55 -9.09 -21.31
N PHE A 12 -47.11 -9.81 -20.26
CA PHE A 12 -47.56 -11.18 -19.89
C PHE A 12 -46.93 -11.48 -18.52
N LEU A 13 -47.58 -11.28 -17.37
CA LEU A 13 -48.75 -11.95 -16.79
C LEU A 13 -48.58 -13.48 -16.55
N LEU A 14 -48.35 -13.79 -15.27
CA LEU A 14 -48.83 -14.95 -14.49
C LEU A 14 -48.60 -16.39 -14.97
N LEU A 15 -47.91 -17.16 -14.11
CA LEU A 15 -48.44 -18.41 -13.57
C LEU A 15 -48.26 -18.41 -12.04
N LEU A 16 -49.41 -18.50 -11.35
CA LEU A 16 -49.58 -18.74 -9.91
C LEU A 16 -49.69 -20.25 -9.64
N VAL A 17 -49.76 -20.58 -8.33
CA VAL A 17 -50.32 -21.78 -7.67
C VAL A 17 -49.24 -22.84 -7.37
N ALA A 18 -48.99 -23.28 -6.13
CA ALA A 18 -49.98 -23.73 -5.15
C ALA A 18 -49.61 -23.54 -3.67
N CYS A 19 -50.67 -23.45 -2.87
CA CYS A 19 -50.80 -23.29 -1.43
C CYS A 19 -50.24 -24.47 -0.60
N SER A 20 -49.91 -24.23 0.66
CA SER A 20 -50.69 -24.78 1.78
C SER A 20 -50.33 -24.13 3.11
N GLN A 21 -51.31 -23.51 3.76
CA GLN A 21 -51.30 -23.14 5.17
C GLN A 21 -52.03 -24.23 5.95
N ASN A 22 -51.66 -24.47 7.21
CA ASN A 22 -52.66 -24.96 8.16
C ASN A 22 -52.39 -24.41 9.57
N ALA A 23 -53.43 -23.82 10.16
CA ALA A 23 -53.49 -23.36 11.53
C ALA A 23 -54.69 -23.99 12.22
N THR A 24 -54.48 -24.50 13.43
CA THR A 24 -55.37 -24.50 14.63
C THR A 24 -56.82 -24.98 14.47
N ASN A 25 -57.23 -26.05 15.18
CA ASN A 25 -58.00 -25.97 16.44
C ASN A 25 -58.50 -27.34 16.99
N GLN A 26 -58.57 -27.36 18.32
CA GLN A 26 -59.06 -28.23 19.41
C GLN A 26 -60.29 -29.17 19.27
N GLN A 27 -60.17 -30.31 19.99
CA GLN A 27 -61.02 -30.82 21.10
C GLN A 27 -61.97 -32.05 20.95
N GLU A 28 -61.82 -32.93 21.96
CA GLU A 28 -62.74 -33.85 22.67
C GLU A 28 -62.76 -35.39 22.41
N THR A 29 -62.16 -36.09 23.41
CA THR A 29 -62.60 -37.29 24.19
C THR A 29 -63.17 -38.55 23.53
N GLU A 30 -62.55 -39.70 23.81
CA GLU A 30 -63.01 -40.69 24.82
C GLU A 30 -61.93 -41.78 25.09
N GLU A 31 -61.77 -42.14 26.36
CA GLU A 31 -60.98 -43.26 26.94
C GLU A 31 -61.69 -44.63 26.79
N PRO A 32 -61.14 -45.85 27.13
CA PRO A 32 -60.14 -46.13 28.19
C PRO A 32 -59.07 -47.24 27.99
N VAL A 33 -57.97 -47.07 28.75
CA VAL A 33 -57.19 -48.04 29.56
C VAL A 33 -56.44 -49.22 28.87
N LYS A 34 -55.10 -49.19 28.95
CA LYS A 34 -54.30 -50.20 29.69
C LYS A 34 -52.82 -49.81 29.88
N GLU A 35 -52.36 -49.97 31.12
CA GLU A 35 -50.99 -49.83 31.63
C GLU A 35 -49.93 -50.63 30.84
N ALA A 36 -48.77 -50.00 30.65
CA ALA A 36 -47.47 -50.58 30.99
C ALA A 36 -46.42 -49.45 31.03
N GLU A 37 -45.81 -49.25 32.20
CA GLU A 37 -44.59 -48.47 32.39
C GLU A 37 -43.42 -49.15 31.67
N GLU A 38 -42.65 -48.40 30.87
CA GLU A 38 -41.20 -48.59 30.83
C GLU A 38 -40.51 -47.29 30.36
N THR A 39 -39.58 -46.85 31.20
CA THR A 39 -38.64 -45.74 31.06
C THR A 39 -37.84 -45.79 29.75
N ALA A 40 -37.83 -44.68 29.01
CA ALA A 40 -36.82 -44.41 27.98
C ALA A 40 -36.46 -42.91 28.01
N GLU A 41 -35.17 -42.67 27.88
CA GLU A 41 -34.44 -41.47 28.20
C GLU A 41 -34.82 -40.28 27.32
N THR A 42 -34.92 -39.10 27.95
CA THR A 42 -34.96 -37.81 27.26
C THR A 42 -33.58 -37.57 26.66
N GLU A 43 -33.44 -37.87 25.38
CA GLU A 43 -32.37 -37.32 24.54
C GLU A 43 -32.69 -35.84 24.31
N GLU A 44 -32.03 -34.98 25.09
CA GLU A 44 -31.87 -33.58 24.73
C GLU A 44 -30.96 -33.53 23.50
N GLU A 45 -31.56 -33.39 22.32
CA GLU A 45 -30.87 -32.89 21.12
C GLU A 45 -30.43 -31.46 21.43
N SER A 46 -29.21 -31.35 21.98
CA SER A 46 -28.45 -30.12 21.94
C SER A 46 -28.04 -29.88 20.50
N ASP A 47 -28.74 -28.98 19.83
CA ASP A 47 -28.31 -28.29 18.61
C ASP A 47 -26.97 -27.62 18.88
N GLU A 48 -25.89 -28.38 18.71
CA GLU A 48 -24.51 -27.90 18.69
C GLU A 48 -24.31 -27.22 17.34
N LYS A 49 -24.78 -25.97 17.27
CA LYS A 49 -24.47 -25.05 16.19
C LYS A 49 -22.96 -24.78 16.25
N SER A 50 -22.21 -25.63 15.55
CA SER A 50 -20.80 -25.45 15.23
C SER A 50 -20.59 -24.03 14.73
N MET A 51 -19.98 -23.23 15.61
CA MET A 51 -19.42 -21.94 15.29
C MET A 51 -18.14 -22.30 14.52
N GLU A 52 -18.20 -22.30 13.18
CA GLU A 52 -16.99 -22.32 12.37
C GLU A 52 -16.17 -21.10 12.79
N GLU A 53 -15.06 -21.33 13.49
CA GLU A 53 -14.07 -20.30 13.73
C GLU A 53 -13.53 -19.89 12.36
N GLU A 54 -13.89 -18.67 11.93
CA GLU A 54 -13.32 -18.00 10.77
C GLU A 54 -11.82 -17.80 11.02
N THR A 55 -11.00 -18.78 10.63
CA THR A 55 -9.55 -18.65 10.68
C THR A 55 -9.11 -17.77 9.52
N THR A 56 -8.43 -16.65 9.82
CA THR A 56 -7.78 -15.83 8.81
C THR A 56 -6.74 -16.67 8.05
N PRO A 57 -6.68 -16.57 6.71
CA PRO A 57 -5.66 -17.27 5.96
C PRO A 57 -4.28 -16.76 6.37
N THR A 58 -3.34 -17.66 6.64
CA THR A 58 -1.93 -17.32 6.92
C THR A 58 -1.18 -17.25 5.59
N LEU A 59 -0.45 -16.18 5.33
CA LEU A 59 0.37 -16.05 4.12
C LEU A 59 1.66 -16.86 4.23
N THR A 60 1.96 -17.69 3.23
CA THR A 60 3.26 -18.35 3.12
C THR A 60 4.27 -17.54 2.30
N ASP A 61 5.55 -17.90 2.41
CA ASP A 61 6.62 -17.37 1.55
C ASP A 61 6.34 -17.58 0.06
N ASP A 62 5.94 -18.78 -0.34
CA ASP A 62 5.57 -19.10 -1.73
C ASP A 62 4.40 -18.23 -2.23
N GLU A 63 3.39 -17.98 -1.37
CA GLU A 63 2.25 -17.12 -1.71
C GLU A 63 2.65 -15.65 -1.80
N ALA A 64 3.57 -15.19 -0.95
CA ALA A 64 4.11 -13.84 -0.98
C ALA A 64 4.89 -13.60 -2.30
N VAL A 65 5.75 -14.54 -2.69
CA VAL A 65 6.47 -14.52 -3.96
C VAL A 65 5.50 -14.48 -5.14
N LYS A 66 4.45 -15.31 -5.11
CA LYS A 66 3.41 -15.29 -6.14
C LYS A 66 2.70 -13.94 -6.23
N THR A 67 2.34 -13.36 -5.08
CA THR A 67 1.68 -12.05 -5.00
C THR A 67 2.55 -10.94 -5.59
N LEU A 68 3.85 -10.91 -5.26
CA LEU A 68 4.79 -9.93 -5.79
C LEU A 68 5.07 -10.11 -7.29
N ASN A 69 5.10 -11.35 -7.78
CA ASN A 69 5.19 -11.65 -9.21
C ASN A 69 3.93 -11.23 -9.96
N GLU A 70 2.73 -11.50 -9.43
CA GLU A 70 1.47 -11.09 -10.03
C GLU A 70 1.32 -9.56 -10.08
N TYR A 71 1.80 -8.88 -9.04
CA TYR A 71 1.92 -7.43 -8.98
C TYR A 71 2.78 -6.89 -10.13
N ARG A 72 4.01 -7.41 -10.32
CA ARG A 72 4.90 -7.04 -11.43
C ARG A 72 4.23 -7.32 -12.77
N ASP A 73 3.74 -8.54 -12.96
CA ASP A 73 3.24 -9.02 -14.24
C ASP A 73 1.98 -8.26 -14.66
N THR A 74 1.15 -7.82 -13.72
CA THR A 74 -0.02 -6.98 -14.00
C THR A 74 0.40 -5.62 -14.56
N PHE A 75 1.40 -4.97 -13.97
CA PHE A 75 1.93 -3.73 -14.52
C PHE A 75 2.57 -3.95 -15.89
N MET A 76 3.39 -4.99 -16.05
CA MET A 76 4.07 -5.28 -17.31
C MET A 76 3.08 -5.59 -18.45
N ARG A 77 1.97 -6.26 -18.17
CA ARG A 77 0.88 -6.45 -19.15
C ARG A 77 0.33 -5.12 -19.67
N MET A 78 0.25 -4.09 -18.84
CA MET A 78 -0.17 -2.76 -19.27
C MET A 78 0.88 -2.10 -20.16
N VAL A 79 2.17 -2.22 -19.82
CA VAL A 79 3.28 -1.74 -20.65
C VAL A 79 3.25 -2.41 -22.04
N GLU A 80 3.03 -3.73 -22.07
CA GLU A 80 2.90 -4.52 -23.31
C GLU A 80 1.64 -4.17 -24.11
N ASN A 81 0.64 -3.55 -23.48
CA ASN A 81 -0.59 -3.11 -24.11
C ASN A 81 -0.48 -1.77 -24.86
N THR A 82 0.74 -1.31 -25.15
CA THR A 82 0.98 -0.04 -25.82
C THR A 82 1.04 -0.18 -27.35
N GLU A 83 0.58 0.85 -28.04
CA GLU A 83 0.83 1.09 -29.47
C GLU A 83 2.23 1.72 -29.67
N ASP A 84 2.65 1.84 -30.93
CA ASP A 84 3.95 2.43 -31.29
C ASP A 84 4.12 3.89 -30.81
N ASP A 85 3.00 4.60 -30.55
CA ASP A 85 2.98 5.97 -30.03
C ASP A 85 2.95 6.05 -28.49
N GLY A 86 3.00 4.90 -27.80
CA GLY A 86 2.93 4.79 -26.34
C GLY A 86 1.50 4.84 -25.77
N SER A 87 0.46 4.96 -26.62
CA SER A 87 -0.93 4.90 -26.15
C SER A 87 -1.37 3.48 -25.84
N LEU A 88 -2.22 3.31 -24.83
CA LEU A 88 -2.77 2.02 -24.42
C LEU A 88 -3.95 1.61 -25.31
N ARG A 89 -3.99 0.33 -25.70
CA ARG A 89 -5.04 -0.19 -26.60
C ARG A 89 -6.36 -0.45 -25.90
N ASP A 90 -6.31 -0.99 -24.69
CA ASP A 90 -7.52 -1.45 -23.98
C ASP A 90 -8.00 -0.47 -22.89
N TYR A 91 -7.30 0.65 -22.69
CA TYR A 91 -7.60 1.62 -21.64
C TYR A 91 -7.76 3.02 -22.24
N ALA A 92 -8.87 3.67 -21.93
CA ALA A 92 -9.14 5.05 -22.35
C ALA A 92 -8.84 6.07 -21.24
N THR A 93 -8.89 5.66 -19.97
CA THR A 93 -8.77 6.57 -18.82
C THR A 93 -7.90 6.03 -17.70
N LYS A 94 -7.32 6.94 -16.92
CA LYS A 94 -6.59 6.65 -15.68
C LYS A 94 -7.41 5.86 -14.67
N GLU A 95 -8.71 6.11 -14.59
CA GLU A 95 -9.61 5.40 -13.68
C GLU A 95 -9.78 3.92 -14.04
N GLU A 96 -9.79 3.56 -15.32
CA GLU A 96 -9.84 2.17 -15.76
C GLU A 96 -8.55 1.43 -15.38
N VAL A 97 -7.39 2.07 -15.58
CA VAL A 97 -6.09 1.51 -15.14
C VAL A 97 -6.03 1.40 -13.63
N LYS A 98 -6.46 2.43 -12.90
CA LYS A 98 -6.52 2.40 -11.43
C LYS A 98 -7.33 1.21 -10.94
N THR A 99 -8.51 0.99 -11.53
CA THR A 99 -9.40 -0.13 -11.17
C THR A 99 -8.72 -1.48 -11.41
N GLU A 100 -8.01 -1.64 -12.52
CA GLU A 100 -7.27 -2.88 -12.80
C GLU A 100 -6.12 -3.09 -11.80
N LEU A 101 -5.35 -2.04 -11.48
CA LEU A 101 -4.27 -2.13 -10.50
C LEU A 101 -4.80 -2.44 -9.09
N GLN A 102 -5.96 -1.91 -8.71
CA GLN A 102 -6.59 -2.17 -7.40
C GLN A 102 -6.89 -3.66 -7.12
N MET A 103 -6.87 -4.52 -8.14
CA MET A 103 -6.99 -5.97 -7.92
C MET A 103 -5.76 -6.60 -7.29
N ILE A 104 -4.59 -5.95 -7.39
CA ILE A 104 -3.29 -6.49 -6.95
C ILE A 104 -2.53 -5.56 -6.02
N MET A 105 -3.03 -4.34 -5.79
CA MET A 105 -2.44 -3.37 -4.87
C MET A 105 -3.49 -2.49 -4.19
N SER A 106 -3.10 -1.81 -3.10
CA SER A 106 -4.01 -0.88 -2.42
C SER A 106 -4.44 0.27 -3.31
N GLU A 107 -5.59 0.88 -3.00
CA GLU A 107 -6.06 2.08 -3.70
C GLU A 107 -5.02 3.21 -3.72
N GLN A 108 -4.31 3.42 -2.61
CA GLN A 108 -3.32 4.47 -2.50
C GLN A 108 -2.10 4.19 -3.37
N LEU A 109 -1.65 2.93 -3.42
CA LEU A 109 -0.55 2.53 -4.29
C LEU A 109 -0.96 2.63 -5.77
N ALA A 110 -2.17 2.18 -6.12
CA ALA A 110 -2.71 2.29 -7.48
C ALA A 110 -2.80 3.75 -7.95
N GLU A 111 -3.28 4.66 -7.10
CA GLU A 111 -3.34 6.09 -7.40
C GLU A 111 -1.94 6.66 -7.69
N SER A 112 -0.95 6.32 -6.86
CA SER A 112 0.45 6.74 -7.06
C SER A 112 1.00 6.24 -8.39
N TYR A 113 0.75 4.96 -8.73
CA TYR A 113 1.18 4.35 -9.98
C TYR A 113 0.54 5.03 -11.19
N VAL A 114 -0.78 5.24 -11.16
CA VAL A 114 -1.53 5.93 -12.22
C VAL A 114 -1.09 7.38 -12.40
N SER A 115 -0.73 8.05 -11.30
CA SER A 115 -0.20 9.41 -11.37
C SER A 115 1.21 9.46 -11.96
N HIS A 116 2.07 8.47 -11.67
CA HIS A 116 3.48 8.48 -12.06
C HIS A 116 3.73 7.94 -13.48
N TYR A 117 3.06 6.83 -13.84
CA TYR A 117 3.36 6.07 -15.05
C TYR A 117 2.41 6.34 -16.21
N PHE A 118 1.31 7.07 -16.00
CA PHE A 118 0.29 7.25 -17.03
C PHE A 118 -0.07 8.72 -17.21
N GLU A 119 -0.41 9.11 -18.44
CA GLU A 119 -0.85 10.46 -18.80
C GLU A 119 -2.02 10.39 -19.78
N GLU A 120 -3.04 11.23 -19.57
CA GLU A 120 -4.13 11.37 -20.54
C GLU A 120 -3.83 12.57 -21.45
N ASP A 121 -3.79 12.32 -22.76
CA ASP A 121 -3.68 13.37 -23.76
C ASP A 121 -4.64 13.12 -24.93
N ASN A 122 -5.35 14.16 -25.36
CA ASN A 122 -6.27 14.12 -26.49
C ASN A 122 -7.30 12.96 -26.47
N GLY A 123 -7.72 12.53 -25.27
CA GLY A 123 -8.68 11.44 -25.09
C GLY A 123 -8.11 10.03 -25.29
N LYS A 124 -6.78 9.91 -25.30
CA LYS A 124 -6.04 8.65 -25.23
C LYS A 124 -5.24 8.60 -23.93
N LEU A 125 -5.00 7.40 -23.42
CA LEU A 125 -4.14 7.16 -22.28
C LEU A 125 -2.76 6.68 -22.76
N TYR A 126 -1.70 7.27 -22.23
CA TYR A 126 -0.32 6.98 -22.59
C TYR A 126 0.45 6.48 -21.38
N ILE A 127 1.44 5.61 -21.63
CA ILE A 127 2.48 5.34 -20.63
C ILE A 127 3.55 6.42 -20.70
N VAL A 128 3.96 6.94 -19.56
CA VAL A 128 5.05 7.90 -19.45
C VAL A 128 6.37 7.14 -19.62
N PRO A 129 7.26 7.54 -20.55
CA PRO A 129 8.54 6.88 -20.77
C PRO A 129 9.54 7.26 -19.66
N THR A 130 9.30 6.72 -18.46
CA THR A 130 10.13 6.87 -17.26
C THR A 130 10.80 5.53 -16.90
N GLU A 131 11.64 5.54 -15.89
CA GLU A 131 12.26 4.33 -15.33
C GLU A 131 11.19 3.39 -14.76
N ALA A 132 11.36 2.08 -14.93
CA ALA A 132 10.43 1.09 -14.39
C ALA A 132 10.56 1.01 -12.85
N PRO A 133 9.49 0.56 -12.15
CA PRO A 133 9.62 0.19 -10.75
C PRO A 133 10.74 -0.82 -10.52
N VAL A 134 11.37 -0.71 -9.35
CA VAL A 134 12.27 -1.74 -8.83
C VAL A 134 11.41 -2.94 -8.41
N TRP A 135 11.63 -4.10 -9.02
CA TRP A 135 10.80 -5.29 -8.82
C TRP A 135 11.43 -6.29 -7.87
N PHE A 136 10.61 -7.05 -7.16
CA PHE A 136 11.07 -8.21 -6.40
C PHE A 136 11.75 -9.24 -7.31
N GLU A 137 12.89 -9.76 -6.87
CA GLU A 137 13.67 -10.78 -7.57
C GLU A 137 13.57 -12.13 -6.85
N GLU A 138 12.75 -13.03 -7.37
CA GLU A 138 12.50 -14.37 -6.77
C GLU A 138 13.76 -15.22 -6.60
N GLU A 139 14.77 -15.02 -7.45
CA GLU A 139 16.03 -15.78 -7.38
C GLU A 139 16.99 -15.26 -6.29
N GLN A 140 16.70 -14.11 -5.68
CA GLN A 140 17.52 -13.51 -4.63
C GLN A 140 16.96 -13.80 -3.23
N GLU A 141 17.84 -13.85 -2.23
CA GLU A 141 17.43 -14.02 -0.83
C GLU A 141 16.56 -12.83 -0.36
N PHE A 142 15.53 -13.11 0.43
CA PHE A 142 14.65 -12.12 1.03
C PHE A 142 14.31 -12.50 2.47
N MET A 143 13.91 -11.51 3.26
CA MET A 143 13.33 -11.70 4.58
C MET A 143 11.81 -11.63 4.49
N PHE A 144 11.12 -12.50 5.23
CA PHE A 144 9.68 -12.56 5.32
C PHE A 144 9.26 -12.51 6.79
N GLU A 145 8.51 -11.48 7.17
CA GLU A 145 8.10 -11.25 8.56
C GLU A 145 6.58 -11.04 8.64
N GLU A 146 5.95 -11.72 9.59
CA GLU A 146 4.55 -11.48 9.95
C GLU A 146 4.46 -10.23 10.84
N VAL A 147 3.76 -9.21 10.36
CA VAL A 147 3.52 -7.95 11.10
C VAL A 147 2.24 -8.07 11.92
N SER A 148 1.21 -8.69 11.35
CA SER A 148 -0.05 -9.04 12.01
C SER A 148 -0.75 -10.21 11.29
N GLU A 149 -1.90 -10.66 11.82
CA GLU A 149 -2.71 -11.72 11.18
C GLU A 149 -3.13 -11.39 9.73
N THR A 150 -3.10 -10.12 9.34
CA THR A 150 -3.52 -9.64 8.02
C THR A 150 -2.46 -8.84 7.30
N GLU A 151 -1.22 -8.79 7.82
CA GLU A 151 -0.13 -7.99 7.25
C GLU A 151 1.22 -8.70 7.36
N TYR A 152 1.96 -8.73 6.25
CA TYR A 152 3.29 -9.32 6.15
C TYR A 152 4.24 -8.37 5.44
N GLU A 153 5.51 -8.38 5.83
CA GLU A 153 6.57 -7.60 5.19
C GLU A 153 7.55 -8.55 4.48
N VAL A 154 7.83 -8.24 3.20
CA VAL A 154 8.92 -8.85 2.43
C VAL A 154 10.01 -7.81 2.24
N SER A 155 11.22 -8.10 2.72
CA SER A 155 12.38 -7.21 2.57
C SER A 155 13.47 -7.86 1.72
N GLN A 156 13.97 -7.14 0.72
CA GLN A 156 15.03 -7.62 -0.17
C GLN A 156 16.07 -6.53 -0.41
N GLU A 157 17.35 -6.86 -0.25
CA GLU A 157 18.44 -5.99 -0.68
C GLU A 157 18.69 -6.20 -2.17
N GLN A 158 18.69 -5.10 -2.92
CA GLN A 158 18.93 -5.09 -4.35
C GLN A 158 20.07 -4.12 -4.67
N SER A 159 20.80 -4.40 -5.73
CA SER A 159 21.97 -3.62 -6.11
C SER A 159 22.13 -3.59 -7.63
N ASP A 160 22.08 -2.40 -8.22
CA ASP A 160 22.45 -2.16 -9.62
C ASP A 160 23.24 -0.84 -9.78
N GLU A 161 23.94 -0.69 -10.91
CA GLU A 161 24.72 0.51 -11.23
C GLU A 161 23.88 1.80 -11.25
N LEU A 162 22.59 1.71 -11.57
CA LEU A 162 21.69 2.88 -11.65
C LEU A 162 21.11 3.28 -10.30
N ILE A 163 20.63 2.32 -9.51
CA ILE A 163 19.89 2.58 -8.25
C ILE A 163 20.78 2.52 -7.00
N GLY A 164 22.02 2.02 -7.12
CA GLY A 164 22.88 1.74 -5.97
C GLY A 164 22.42 0.53 -5.17
N ILE A 165 22.87 0.41 -3.92
CA ILE A 165 22.40 -0.64 -3.01
C ILE A 165 21.19 -0.12 -2.26
N VAL A 166 20.04 -0.74 -2.47
CA VAL A 166 18.78 -0.38 -1.84
C VAL A 166 18.18 -1.58 -1.11
N ARG A 167 17.47 -1.34 -0.02
CA ARG A 167 16.56 -2.31 0.59
C ARG A 167 15.15 -1.96 0.17
N MET A 168 14.51 -2.89 -0.53
CA MET A 168 13.09 -2.82 -0.87
C MET A 168 12.29 -3.50 0.22
N ASN A 169 11.24 -2.84 0.72
CA ASN A 169 10.28 -3.39 1.67
C ASN A 169 8.89 -3.35 1.03
N TYR A 170 8.28 -4.52 0.88
CA TYR A 170 6.95 -4.70 0.32
C TYR A 170 5.99 -5.12 1.44
N MET A 171 4.96 -4.31 1.69
CA MET A 171 3.90 -4.67 2.63
C MET A 171 2.79 -5.40 1.87
N LEU A 172 2.46 -6.61 2.33
CA LEU A 172 1.38 -7.43 1.81
C LEU A 172 0.23 -7.43 2.81
N THR A 173 -0.99 -7.16 2.34
CA THR A 173 -2.18 -7.08 3.20
C THR A 173 -3.29 -7.95 2.63
N LEU A 174 -4.05 -8.60 3.51
CA LEU A 174 -5.23 -9.37 3.13
C LEU A 174 -6.37 -8.40 2.75
N ASP A 175 -6.84 -8.49 1.51
CA ASP A 175 -7.98 -7.73 1.01
C ASP A 175 -9.01 -8.68 0.37
N GLY A 176 -10.18 -8.79 1.00
CA GLY A 176 -11.18 -9.79 0.65
C GLY A 176 -10.66 -11.22 0.85
N GLU A 177 -10.53 -11.97 -0.23
CA GLU A 177 -10.05 -13.36 -0.23
C GLU A 177 -8.58 -13.50 -0.67
N GLY A 178 -7.91 -12.39 -1.02
CA GLY A 178 -6.59 -12.39 -1.63
C GLY A 178 -5.59 -11.48 -0.93
N TRP A 179 -4.31 -11.73 -1.17
CA TRP A 179 -3.23 -10.86 -0.72
C TRP A 179 -2.88 -9.85 -1.81
N ILE A 180 -2.70 -8.59 -1.42
CA ILE A 180 -2.33 -7.50 -2.31
C ILE A 180 -1.10 -6.76 -1.79
N VAL A 181 -0.41 -6.02 -2.67
CA VAL A 181 0.67 -5.13 -2.25
C VAL A 181 0.08 -3.82 -1.75
N SER A 182 0.15 -3.56 -0.45
CA SER A 182 -0.44 -2.35 0.12
C SER A 182 0.51 -1.16 0.09
N GLU A 183 1.82 -1.41 0.22
CA GLU A 183 2.84 -0.37 0.27
C GLU A 183 4.20 -0.89 -0.23
N ILE A 184 5.00 0.00 -0.81
CA ILE A 184 6.40 -0.26 -1.17
C ILE A 184 7.27 0.88 -0.66
N ARG A 185 8.35 0.53 0.04
CA ARG A 185 9.35 1.48 0.53
C ARG A 185 10.74 1.06 0.06
N SER A 186 11.61 2.04 -0.15
CA SER A 186 13.02 1.84 -0.47
C SER A 186 13.90 2.57 0.53
N GLU A 187 14.95 1.93 1.01
CA GLU A 187 15.97 2.52 1.87
C GLU A 187 17.34 2.38 1.22
N GLU A 188 18.07 3.48 1.03
CA GLU A 188 19.46 3.40 0.54
C GLU A 188 20.36 2.79 1.63
N ILE A 189 21.08 1.73 1.29
CA ILE A 189 22.11 1.15 2.16
C ILE A 189 23.43 1.81 1.79
N ALA A 190 23.93 2.67 2.67
CA ALA A 190 25.25 3.27 2.49
C ALA A 190 26.31 2.16 2.37
N SER A 191 26.96 2.07 1.21
CA SER A 191 28.12 1.19 1.04
C SER A 191 29.22 1.65 2.00
N GLU A 192 29.54 0.86 3.01
CA GLU A 192 30.66 1.12 3.92
C GLU A 192 31.99 1.12 3.13
N ASN A 193 32.38 2.29 2.62
CA ASN A 193 33.72 2.49 2.10
C ASN A 193 34.68 2.51 3.29
N ASN A 194 35.30 1.35 3.51
CA ASN A 194 36.53 1.20 4.28
C ASN A 194 37.62 2.13 3.72
N ASN A 195 37.70 3.35 4.24
CA ASN A 195 38.92 4.16 4.22
C ASN A 195 39.31 4.50 5.67
N ARG A 196 40.05 3.55 6.25
CA ARG A 196 41.00 3.84 7.31
C ARG A 196 42.13 4.68 6.72
N GLU A 197 42.47 5.73 7.46
CA GLU A 197 43.69 6.55 7.40
C GLU A 197 43.74 7.64 6.32
N GLU A 198 43.50 8.90 6.73
CA GLU A 198 44.60 9.86 6.91
C GLU A 198 44.17 11.04 7.80
N GLN A 199 45.04 11.37 8.76
CA GLN A 199 44.91 12.50 9.68
C GLN A 199 45.13 13.82 8.92
N ASN A 200 44.42 14.89 9.30
CA ASN A 200 45.14 16.10 9.67
C ASN A 200 44.35 17.02 10.62
N GLN A 201 45.09 17.52 11.60
CA GLN A 201 44.68 18.47 12.62
C GLN A 201 44.29 19.81 11.99
N ASN A 202 43.33 20.49 12.61
CA ASN A 202 43.51 21.79 13.28
C ASN A 202 42.27 22.67 13.11
N SER A 203 41.53 22.88 14.20
CA SER A 203 41.32 24.20 14.83
C SER A 203 40.04 24.16 15.65
N SER A 204 40.25 24.01 16.96
CA SER A 204 39.34 24.49 17.98
C SER A 204 39.16 26.00 17.82
N GLU A 205 37.92 26.48 17.79
CA GLU A 205 37.44 27.40 18.82
C GLU A 205 35.91 27.61 18.72
N ASN A 206 35.25 27.18 19.80
CA ASN A 206 34.35 28.00 20.59
C ASN A 206 33.02 28.45 19.95
N ASP A 207 31.93 27.76 20.30
CA ASP A 207 30.97 28.44 21.20
C ASP A 207 30.23 27.42 22.07
N SER A 208 30.44 27.56 23.36
CA SER A 208 29.72 26.86 24.40
C SER A 208 28.60 27.77 24.87
N ASN A 209 27.42 27.19 25.03
CA ASN A 209 26.36 27.66 25.91
C ASN A 209 25.38 28.69 25.34
N THR A 210 24.39 28.21 24.59
CA THR A 210 23.04 28.79 24.61
C THR A 210 21.99 27.68 24.76
N ASN A 211 21.05 27.96 25.65
CA ASN A 211 19.83 27.24 25.96
C ASN A 211 19.27 26.45 24.77
N GLY A 212 19.11 25.12 24.92
CA GLY A 212 18.93 24.15 23.84
C GLY A 212 17.63 24.30 23.03
N GLU A 213 17.58 25.30 22.17
CA GLU A 213 16.65 25.35 21.05
C GLU A 213 17.40 24.90 19.79
N ILE A 214 16.90 23.84 19.16
CA ILE A 214 17.39 23.45 17.84
C ILE A 214 17.11 24.64 16.91
N THR A 215 18.13 25.17 16.23
CA THR A 215 17.97 26.23 15.22
C THR A 215 17.67 25.61 13.85
N ALA A 216 17.17 26.40 12.90
CA ALA A 216 16.92 25.92 11.53
C ALA A 216 18.18 25.29 10.90
N ALA A 217 19.33 25.98 11.01
CA ALA A 217 20.62 25.47 10.52
C ALA A 217 21.05 24.19 11.24
N LYS A 218 20.74 24.05 12.54
CA LYS A 218 21.02 22.83 13.28
C LYS A 218 20.08 21.68 12.87
N ALA A 219 18.82 21.97 12.57
CA ALA A 219 17.87 21.00 12.03
C ALA A 219 18.32 20.50 10.65
N GLU A 220 18.71 21.40 9.75
CA GLU A 220 19.29 21.05 8.45
C GLU A 220 20.57 20.21 8.60
N ALA A 221 21.46 20.58 9.52
CA ALA A 221 22.68 19.81 9.79
C ALA A 221 22.38 18.40 10.33
N ILE A 222 21.39 18.26 11.22
CA ILE A 222 20.93 16.96 11.73
C ILE A 222 20.38 16.12 10.59
N VAL A 223 19.54 16.68 9.71
CA VAL A 223 19.02 15.94 8.55
C VAL A 223 20.15 15.56 7.60
N ARG A 224 21.10 16.45 7.34
CA ARG A 224 22.29 16.13 6.53
C ARG A 224 23.10 14.99 7.13
N GLU A 225 23.32 14.99 8.43
CA GLU A 225 24.03 13.93 9.14
C GLU A 225 23.25 12.61 9.13
N GLN A 226 21.95 12.64 9.45
CA GLN A 226 21.09 11.45 9.48
C GLN A 226 20.90 10.81 8.11
N GLN A 227 20.85 11.62 7.05
CA GLN A 227 20.69 11.17 5.67
C GLN A 227 22.05 11.02 4.95
N ASN A 228 23.17 11.16 5.68
CA ASN A 228 24.53 11.08 5.14
C ASN A 228 24.78 11.98 3.91
N ILE A 229 24.13 13.15 3.87
CA ILE A 229 24.21 14.12 2.78
C ILE A 229 25.44 15.00 2.99
N GLY A 230 26.54 14.65 2.31
CA GLY A 230 27.76 15.45 2.29
C GLY A 230 27.58 16.83 1.62
N ASP A 231 28.52 17.75 1.88
CA ASP A 231 28.48 19.13 1.36
C ASP A 231 28.48 19.22 -0.18
N ASN A 232 28.98 18.19 -0.85
CA ASN A 232 29.04 18.08 -2.31
C ASN A 232 27.89 17.28 -2.92
N SER A 233 26.90 16.86 -2.12
CA SER A 233 25.73 16.15 -2.60
C SER A 233 24.87 17.03 -3.53
N PRO A 234 24.24 16.46 -4.58
CA PRO A 234 23.27 17.19 -5.40
C PRO A 234 22.01 17.58 -4.59
N PHE A 235 21.78 16.93 -3.45
CA PHE A 235 20.64 17.18 -2.58
C PHE A 235 20.78 18.47 -1.77
N LYS A 236 19.71 19.27 -1.81
CA LYS A 236 19.51 20.46 -0.99
C LYS A 236 18.65 20.09 0.21
N VAL A 237 19.20 20.35 1.39
CA VAL A 237 18.49 20.22 2.67
C VAL A 237 18.15 21.63 3.13
N VAL A 238 16.85 21.92 3.25
CA VAL A 238 16.34 23.25 3.63
C VAL A 238 15.22 23.09 4.64
N MET A 239 15.31 23.78 5.78
CA MET A 239 14.23 23.88 6.75
C MET A 239 13.12 24.77 6.17
N ASP A 240 11.91 24.23 6.09
CA ASP A 240 10.75 24.95 5.55
C ASP A 240 9.99 25.69 6.65
N HIS A 241 9.33 24.95 7.56
CA HIS A 241 8.58 25.53 8.66
C HIS A 241 8.64 24.67 9.94
N LYS A 242 8.03 25.17 11.02
CA LYS A 242 7.74 24.38 12.23
C LYS A 242 6.27 23.98 12.22
N ASN A 243 5.94 22.73 12.52
CA ASN A 243 4.55 22.28 12.64
C ASN A 243 3.91 22.79 13.95
N GLU A 244 2.63 22.49 14.18
CA GLU A 244 1.88 22.93 15.36
C GLU A 244 2.47 22.44 16.70
N ASP A 245 3.19 21.31 16.67
CA ASP A 245 3.91 20.74 17.82
C ASP A 245 5.30 21.38 18.04
N GLY A 246 5.70 22.30 17.16
CA GLY A 246 7.01 22.95 17.19
C GLY A 246 8.16 22.08 16.66
N ASN A 247 7.87 20.98 15.96
CA ASN A 247 8.85 20.15 15.27
C ASN A 247 9.29 20.81 13.98
N PHE A 248 10.55 20.61 13.60
CA PHE A 248 11.06 21.14 12.33
C PHE A 248 10.65 20.24 11.18
N VAL A 249 10.15 20.87 10.12
CA VAL A 249 9.86 20.27 8.82
C VAL A 249 11.00 20.66 7.89
N VAL A 250 11.77 19.67 7.45
CA VAL A 250 12.94 19.87 6.58
C VAL A 250 12.72 19.14 5.26
N HIS A 251 12.93 19.84 4.14
CA HIS A 251 12.86 19.29 2.80
C HIS A 251 14.23 18.87 2.31
N VAL A 252 14.29 17.71 1.66
CA VAL A 252 15.47 17.21 0.97
C VAL A 252 15.10 17.01 -0.50
N TYR A 253 15.73 17.76 -1.39
CA TYR A 253 15.37 17.72 -2.82
C TYR A 253 16.58 17.90 -3.72
N GLU A 254 16.49 17.39 -4.94
CA GLU A 254 17.47 17.65 -5.99
C GLU A 254 16.93 18.70 -6.96
N VAL A 255 17.81 19.59 -7.43
CA VAL A 255 17.45 20.55 -8.48
C VAL A 255 18.01 20.06 -9.80
N VAL A 256 17.16 19.44 -10.61
CA VAL A 256 17.51 19.02 -11.96
C VAL A 256 17.26 20.19 -12.91
N LYS A 257 18.33 20.68 -13.55
CA LYS A 257 18.23 21.75 -14.56
C LYS A 257 18.11 21.13 -15.95
N ASN A 258 16.99 21.39 -16.62
CA ASN A 258 16.79 21.02 -18.02
C ASN A 258 16.60 22.30 -18.86
N GLY A 259 17.69 22.83 -19.40
CA GLY A 259 17.69 24.09 -20.15
C GLY A 259 17.38 25.33 -19.29
N ASP A 260 16.52 26.23 -19.79
CA ASP A 260 16.14 27.49 -19.12
C ASP A 260 15.02 27.31 -18.06
N THR A 261 14.50 26.09 -17.91
CA THR A 261 13.47 25.73 -16.92
C THR A 261 14.07 24.79 -15.87
N GLY A 262 14.23 25.31 -14.65
CA GLY A 262 14.59 24.49 -13.49
C GLY A 262 13.33 23.87 -12.89
N HIS A 263 13.29 22.55 -12.81
CA HIS A 263 12.28 21.83 -12.03
C HIS A 263 12.90 21.42 -10.70
N THR A 264 12.17 21.61 -9.60
CA THR A 264 12.55 21.08 -8.29
C THR A 264 11.88 19.71 -8.16
N ALA A 265 12.65 18.63 -8.21
CA ALA A 265 12.16 17.30 -7.96
C ALA A 265 12.32 17.00 -6.45
N THR A 266 11.22 17.05 -5.71
CA THR A 266 11.22 16.66 -4.29
C THR A 266 11.23 15.13 -4.22
N MET A 267 12.43 14.55 -4.19
CA MET A 267 12.61 13.09 -4.21
C MET A 267 12.76 12.46 -2.82
N VAL A 268 13.06 13.25 -1.77
CA VAL A 268 13.36 12.70 -0.45
C VAL A 268 12.46 13.36 0.60
N GLY A 269 11.73 12.52 1.33
CA GLY A 269 10.56 12.88 2.13
C GLY A 269 10.77 13.94 3.22
N MET A 270 9.65 14.29 3.86
CA MET A 270 9.57 15.24 4.96
C MET A 270 10.12 14.62 6.25
N LEU A 271 11.20 15.16 6.82
CA LEU A 271 11.73 14.68 8.10
C LEU A 271 11.23 15.56 9.27
N LEU A 272 10.59 14.93 10.27
CA LEU A 272 10.13 15.59 11.50
C LEU A 272 11.18 15.48 12.61
N ILE A 273 11.83 16.58 12.96
CA ILE A 273 12.76 16.61 14.12
C ILE A 273 12.00 17.06 15.37
N LYS A 274 11.84 16.13 16.33
CA LYS A 274 11.19 16.39 17.61
C LYS A 274 12.03 17.27 18.52
N LYS A 275 11.42 18.30 19.12
CA LYS A 275 12.09 19.16 20.10
C LYS A 275 12.52 18.32 21.32
N MET A 276 13.83 18.24 21.58
CA MET A 276 14.33 17.64 22.82
C MET A 276 13.95 18.51 24.02
N VAL A 277 12.91 18.14 24.75
CA VAL A 277 12.61 18.70 26.07
C VAL A 277 13.44 17.94 27.10
N GLN A 278 14.51 18.58 27.58
CA GLN A 278 15.33 18.05 28.67
C GLN A 278 14.50 18.03 29.97
N TRP A 279 14.23 16.84 30.52
CA TRP A 279 13.83 16.70 31.92
C TRP A 279 15.06 16.95 32.80
N LYS A 280 15.06 18.05 33.55
CA LYS A 280 16.00 18.20 34.68
C LYS A 280 15.56 17.26 35.81
N LYS A 281 16.53 16.52 36.35
CA LYS A 281 16.43 15.79 37.62
C LYS A 281 16.01 16.69 38.78
#